data_AF-A0A8C1KKF6-F1
#
_entry.id   AF-A0A8C1KKF6-F1
#
_cell.length_a   1.000
_cell.length_b   1.000
_cell.length_c   1.000
_cell.angle_alpha   90.00
_cell.angle_beta   90.00
_cell.angle_gamma   90.00
#
_symmetry.space_group_name_H-M   'P 1'
#
loop_
_entity.id
_entity.type
_entity.pdbx_description
1 polymer ?
#
loop_
_entity_poly.entity_id
_entity_poly.type
_entity_poly.pdbx_seq_one_letter_code
_entity_poly.pdbx_strand_id
1 'polypeptide(L)'
;MLYRYCCKPNKKTKGKIIFFSFTLSKKRIIHYTSYDQRKRANAAFLTGAYAVIYLKRTPEEVYQALISGNNVSYLLFRDAAFGNCTYDLIILDCLQGIRKALQHGFFDFENSDVE
;
A
#
# COMPACT_ATOMS: atom_id res chain seq x y z
N MET A 1 -6.57 -7.10 5.30
CA MET A 1 -5.83 -5.91 5.79
C MET A 1 -5.79 -4.75 4.79
N LEU A 2 -5.47 -5.00 3.52
CA LEU A 2 -5.34 -3.94 2.50
C LEU A 2 -6.65 -3.20 2.25
N TYR A 3 -7.79 -3.89 2.12
CA TYR A 3 -9.10 -3.25 2.03
C TYR A 3 -9.39 -2.37 3.27
N ARG A 4 -9.26 -2.90 4.50
CA ARG A 4 -9.43 -2.11 5.74
C ARG A 4 -8.46 -0.93 5.83
N TYR A 5 -7.20 -1.10 5.40
CA TYR A 5 -6.22 -0.03 5.31
C TYR A 5 -6.62 0.99 4.27
N CYS A 6 -7.18 0.60 3.12
CA CYS A 6 -7.69 1.52 2.10
C CYS A 6 -9.00 2.19 2.55
N CYS A 7 -9.82 1.52 3.35
CA CYS A 7 -11.03 2.04 3.98
C CYS A 7 -10.75 3.00 5.12
N LYS A 8 -9.56 3.04 5.73
CA LYS A 8 -9.22 4.08 6.71
C LYS A 8 -8.98 5.47 6.10
N PRO A 9 -8.19 5.63 5.03
CA PRO A 9 -8.20 6.82 4.19
C PRO A 9 -9.53 6.93 3.46
N ASN A 10 -10.12 5.87 2.89
CA ASN A 10 -11.40 5.99 2.17
C ASN A 10 -12.62 6.28 3.03
N LYS A 11 -12.70 5.90 4.32
CA LYS A 11 -13.74 6.41 5.22
C LYS A 11 -13.49 7.89 5.59
N LYS A 12 -12.26 8.38 5.39
CA LYS A 12 -11.94 9.82 5.38
C LYS A 12 -12.13 10.47 4.00
N THR A 13 -12.30 9.73 2.89
CA THR A 13 -12.36 10.28 1.51
C THR A 13 -13.54 9.83 0.62
N LYS A 14 -14.43 8.91 1.02
CA LYS A 14 -15.57 8.44 0.21
C LYS A 14 -16.88 8.47 1.02
N GLY A 15 -17.72 9.46 0.78
CA GLY A 15 -18.90 9.21 -0.06
C GLY A 15 -18.69 9.94 -1.39
N LYS A 16 -18.53 9.34 -2.57
CA LYS A 16 -18.45 10.11 -3.85
C LYS A 16 -17.63 11.44 -3.85
N ILE A 17 -16.39 11.48 -3.34
CA ILE A 17 -15.68 12.76 -3.01
C ILE A 17 -16.56 13.66 -2.10
N ILE A 18 -17.00 13.12 -0.97
CA ILE A 18 -17.87 13.76 0.03
C ILE A 18 -17.36 13.20 1.36
N PHE A 19 -16.27 13.82 1.83
CA PHE A 19 -15.81 14.02 3.21
C PHE A 19 -14.51 14.85 3.06
N PHE A 20 -14.53 16.00 2.40
CA PHE A 20 -14.79 17.26 3.10
C PHE A 20 -15.26 17.08 4.57
N SER A 21 -14.40 16.53 5.44
CA SER A 21 -14.23 17.26 6.68
C SER A 21 -13.40 18.48 6.30
N PHE A 22 -14.04 19.64 6.26
CA PHE A 22 -13.45 20.96 5.99
C PHE A 22 -12.17 21.22 6.83
N THR A 23 -11.92 20.41 7.87
CA THR A 23 -10.78 20.44 8.78
C THR A 23 -9.49 19.76 8.26
N LEU A 24 -9.55 18.89 7.26
CA LEU A 24 -8.42 18.06 6.79
C LEU A 24 -8.00 18.31 5.34
N SER A 25 -8.84 18.95 4.52
CA SER A 25 -8.53 19.27 3.11
C SER A 25 -7.31 20.20 2.94
N LYS A 26 -6.88 20.90 4.00
CA LYS A 26 -5.69 21.77 4.03
C LYS A 26 -4.50 21.16 4.79
N LYS A 27 -4.59 19.91 5.28
CA LYS A 27 -3.56 19.30 6.13
C LYS A 27 -2.84 18.16 5.40
N ARG A 28 -1.51 18.11 5.53
CA ARG A 28 -0.71 16.99 5.01
C ARG A 28 -0.99 15.74 5.84
N ILE A 29 -1.34 14.64 5.19
CA ILE A 29 -1.52 13.33 5.83
C ILE A 29 -0.16 12.64 5.85
N ILE A 30 0.30 12.27 7.04
CA ILE A 30 1.56 11.55 7.24
C ILE A 30 1.21 10.16 7.74
N HIS A 31 1.62 9.14 6.98
CA HIS A 31 1.61 7.76 7.45
C HIS A 31 2.98 7.43 8.04
N TYR A 32 3.01 7.10 9.33
CA TYR A 32 4.22 6.75 10.06
C TYR A 32 4.08 5.36 10.68
N THR A 33 5.21 4.77 11.01
CA THR A 33 5.32 3.44 11.64
C THR A 33 6.49 3.44 12.61
N SER A 34 6.61 2.40 13.41
CA SER A 34 7.73 2.21 14.34
C SER A 34 9.06 1.94 13.60
N TYR A 35 10.17 1.98 14.33
CA TYR A 35 11.51 1.68 13.79
C TYR A 35 11.72 0.21 13.35
N ASP A 36 10.84 -0.71 13.76
CA ASP A 36 10.90 -2.12 13.37
C ASP A 36 10.85 -2.29 11.83
N GLN A 37 11.85 -2.97 11.27
CA GLN A 37 12.02 -3.12 9.82
C GLN A 37 10.87 -3.89 9.16
N ARG A 38 10.28 -4.87 9.83
CA ARG A 38 9.13 -5.65 9.31
C ARG A 38 7.91 -4.74 9.22
N LYS A 39 7.65 -3.95 10.27
CA LYS A 39 6.55 -2.97 10.29
C LYS A 39 6.77 -1.85 9.26
N ARG A 40 8.02 -1.45 9.00
CA ARG A 40 8.37 -0.49 7.93
C ARG A 40 8.06 -1.03 6.54
N ALA A 41 8.50 -2.24 6.22
CA ALA A 41 8.22 -2.88 4.93
C ALA A 41 6.71 -3.03 4.70
N ASN A 42 5.98 -3.48 5.72
CA ASN A 42 4.52 -3.59 5.67
C ASN A 42 3.82 -2.22 5.44
N ALA A 43 4.23 -1.18 6.17
CA ALA A 43 3.64 0.16 6.01
C ALA A 43 3.93 0.78 4.63
N ALA A 44 5.14 0.60 4.12
CA ALA A 44 5.53 1.03 2.78
C ALA A 44 4.71 0.31 1.71
N PHE A 45 4.56 -1.01 1.82
CA PHE A 45 3.71 -1.79 0.91
C PHE A 45 2.25 -1.33 0.93
N LEU A 46 1.64 -1.15 2.11
CA LEU A 46 0.26 -0.68 2.23
C LEU A 46 0.04 0.70 1.60
N THR A 47 0.99 1.62 1.80
CA THR A 47 0.95 2.96 1.21
C THR A 47 1.10 2.89 -0.30
N GLY A 48 2.05 2.09 -0.78
CA GLY A 48 2.31 1.92 -2.20
C GLY A 48 1.13 1.27 -2.93
N ALA A 49 0.54 0.24 -2.33
CA ALA A 49 -0.63 -0.42 -2.87
C ALA A 49 -1.82 0.53 -2.98
N TYR A 50 -2.03 1.39 -1.97
CA TYR A 50 -3.05 2.44 -2.03
C TYR A 50 -2.80 3.39 -3.20
N ALA A 51 -1.54 3.79 -3.44
CA ALA A 51 -1.19 4.66 -4.58
C ALA A 51 -1.43 3.98 -5.94
N VAL A 52 -1.13 2.68 -6.07
CA VAL A 52 -1.39 1.92 -7.30
C VAL A 52 -2.91 1.77 -7.54
N ILE A 53 -3.68 1.42 -6.50
CA ILE A 53 -5.13 1.15 -6.63
C ILE A 53 -5.92 2.45 -6.82
N TYR A 54 -5.73 3.44 -5.95
CA TYR A 54 -6.59 4.64 -5.90
C TYR A 54 -6.01 5.83 -6.65
N LEU A 55 -4.68 6.01 -6.64
CA LEU A 55 -4.03 7.12 -7.36
C LEU A 55 -3.64 6.74 -8.79
N LYS A 56 -3.89 5.47 -9.21
CA LYS A 56 -3.57 4.93 -10.53
C LYS A 56 -2.12 5.15 -10.96
N ARG A 57 -1.19 5.16 -9.98
CA ARG A 57 0.25 5.30 -10.23
C ARG A 57 0.87 3.98 -10.69
N THR A 58 1.97 4.07 -11.43
CA THR A 58 2.74 2.89 -11.80
C THR A 58 3.50 2.34 -10.58
N PRO A 59 3.58 1.01 -10.40
CA PRO A 59 4.39 0.37 -9.36
C PRO A 59 5.82 0.90 -9.30
N GLU A 60 6.41 1.18 -10.47
CA GLU A 60 7.77 1.68 -10.61
C GLU A 60 7.92 3.09 -10.02
N GLU A 61 7.03 4.02 -10.36
CA GLU A 61 7.01 5.38 -9.79
C GLU A 61 6.83 5.35 -8.26
N VAL A 62 5.90 4.52 -7.79
CA VAL A 62 5.61 4.38 -6.36
C VAL A 62 6.81 3.81 -5.62
N TYR A 63 7.46 2.80 -6.18
CA TYR A 63 8.65 2.20 -5.58
C TYR A 63 9.81 3.18 -5.53
N GLN A 64 10.04 3.94 -6.61
CA GLN A 64 11.05 5.01 -6.62
C GLN A 64 10.77 6.04 -5.52
N ALA A 65 9.53 6.52 -5.40
CA ALA A 65 9.16 7.47 -4.34
C ALA A 65 9.39 6.91 -2.92
N LEU A 66 9.24 5.59 -2.72
CA LEU A 66 9.48 4.94 -1.42
C LEU A 66 10.96 4.84 -1.05
N ILE A 67 11.86 4.77 -2.03
CA ILE A 67 13.31 4.64 -1.83
C ILE A 67 14.05 5.99 -1.91
N SER A 68 13.56 6.96 -2.70
CA SER A 68 14.23 8.25 -2.95
C SER A 68 14.46 9.13 -1.71
N GLY A 69 13.86 8.81 -0.57
CA GLY A 69 14.04 9.55 0.69
C GLY A 69 14.57 8.72 1.86
N ASN A 70 14.95 7.45 1.63
CA ASN A 70 15.31 6.54 2.71
C ASN A 70 16.68 5.91 2.47
N ASN A 71 17.65 6.18 3.35
CA ASN A 71 18.97 5.56 3.28
C ASN A 71 18.96 4.09 3.73
N VAL A 72 17.86 3.62 4.34
CA VAL A 72 17.72 2.25 4.84
C VAL A 72 16.75 1.48 3.96
N SER A 73 17.26 0.44 3.29
CA SER A 73 16.48 -0.48 2.49
C SER A 73 15.37 -1.17 3.30
N TYR A 74 14.24 -1.44 2.66
CA TYR A 74 13.16 -2.19 3.30
C TYR A 74 13.53 -3.66 3.43
N LEU A 75 13.06 -4.29 4.52
CA LEU A 75 13.17 -5.73 4.67
C LEU A 75 12.32 -6.44 3.62
N LEU A 76 12.86 -7.51 3.05
CA LEU A 76 12.20 -8.33 2.04
C LEU A 76 11.10 -9.19 2.65
N PHE A 77 10.08 -9.52 1.85
CA PHE A 77 9.02 -10.45 2.23
C PHE A 77 9.47 -11.89 2.02
N ARG A 78 9.09 -12.76 2.95
CA ARG A 78 9.45 -14.17 2.97
C ARG A 78 8.21 -15.04 2.96
N ASP A 79 8.41 -16.29 2.59
CA ASP A 79 7.38 -17.31 2.65
C ASP A 79 7.08 -17.73 4.10
N ALA A 80 6.03 -18.56 4.25
CA ALA A 80 5.58 -19.05 5.56
C ALA A 80 6.22 -20.40 5.94
N ALA A 81 7.19 -20.89 5.17
CA ALA A 81 7.82 -22.17 5.43
C ALA A 81 8.71 -22.15 6.68
N PHE A 82 8.91 -23.34 7.24
CA PHE A 82 9.90 -23.54 8.30
C PHE A 82 11.29 -23.69 7.67
N GLY A 83 12.24 -22.88 8.14
CA GLY A 83 13.63 -22.96 7.72
C GLY A 83 14.08 -21.71 6.96
N ASN A 84 15.10 -21.89 6.13
CA ASN A 84 15.71 -20.78 5.40
C ASN A 84 14.85 -20.40 4.19
N CYS A 85 14.61 -19.10 4.04
CA CYS A 85 13.96 -18.55 2.86
C CYS A 85 14.84 -18.75 1.63
N THR A 86 14.30 -19.37 0.59
CA THR A 86 14.98 -19.58 -0.69
C THR A 86 14.62 -18.52 -1.72
N TYR A 87 13.61 -17.70 -1.44
CA TYR A 87 13.12 -16.67 -2.37
C TYR A 87 12.52 -15.49 -1.61
N ASP A 88 13.22 -14.37 -1.65
CA ASP A 88 12.79 -13.12 -1.02
C ASP A 88 12.09 -12.21 -2.04
N LEU A 89 10.92 -11.69 -1.68
CA LEU A 89 10.11 -10.78 -2.52
C LEU A 89 10.37 -9.31 -2.13
N ILE A 90 10.65 -8.46 -3.12
CA ILE A 90 10.74 -7.01 -2.90
C ILE A 90 9.34 -6.36 -2.97
N ILE A 91 9.21 -5.16 -2.40
CA ILE A 91 7.96 -4.38 -2.45
C ILE A 91 7.48 -4.16 -3.90
N LEU A 92 8.41 -3.93 -4.84
CA LEU A 92 8.10 -3.72 -6.24
C LEU A 92 7.36 -4.91 -6.87
N ASP A 93 7.82 -6.13 -6.62
CA ASP A 93 7.20 -7.36 -7.16
C ASP A 93 5.75 -7.48 -6.66
N CYS A 94 5.53 -7.21 -5.37
CA CYS A 94 4.20 -7.21 -4.78
C CYS A 94 3.29 -6.14 -5.42
N LEU A 95 3.81 -4.93 -5.69
CA LEU A 95 3.05 -3.86 -6.34
C LEU A 95 2.72 -4.18 -7.80
N GLN A 96 3.65 -4.82 -8.52
CA GLN A 96 3.40 -5.29 -9.89
C GLN A 96 2.34 -6.39 -9.92
N GLY A 97 2.36 -7.30 -8.94
CA GLY A 97 1.31 -8.29 -8.73
C GLY A 97 -0.06 -7.64 -8.56
N ILE A 98 -0.16 -6.61 -7.72
CA ILE A 98 -1.41 -5.83 -7.55
C ILE A 98 -1.85 -5.20 -8.86
N ARG A 99 -0.96 -4.54 -9.60
CA ARG A 99 -1.31 -3.91 -10.89
C ARG A 99 -1.85 -4.93 -11.88
N LYS A 100 -1.19 -6.08 -12.04
CA LYS A 100 -1.66 -7.16 -12.93
C LYS A 100 -3.01 -7.71 -12.45
N ALA A 101 -3.18 -7.88 -11.15
CA ALA A 101 -4.44 -8.36 -10.60
C ALA A 101 -5.61 -7.40 -10.86
N LEU A 102 -5.37 -6.08 -10.80
CA LEU A 102 -6.35 -5.07 -11.20
C LEU A 102 -6.66 -5.14 -12.70
N GLN A 103 -5.65 -5.32 -13.56
CA GLN A 103 -5.82 -5.42 -15.01
C GLN A 103 -6.67 -6.63 -15.43
N HIS A 104 -6.55 -7.74 -14.71
CA HIS A 104 -7.33 -8.96 -14.95
C HIS A 104 -8.64 -9.02 -14.16
N GLY A 105 -8.99 -7.98 -13.39
CA GLY A 105 -10.22 -7.94 -12.61
C GLY A 105 -10.26 -8.92 -11.44
N PHE A 106 -9.11 -9.39 -10.93
CA PHE A 106 -9.05 -10.28 -9.76
C PHE A 106 -9.46 -9.59 -8.45
N PHE A 107 -9.43 -8.26 -8.40
CA PHE A 107 -9.88 -7.49 -7.25
C PHE A 107 -10.72 -6.29 -7.69
N ASP A 108 -11.95 -6.21 -7.19
CA ASP A 108 -12.80 -5.03 -7.30
C ASP A 108 -12.95 -4.37 -5.92
N PHE A 109 -12.13 -3.35 -5.67
CA PHE A 109 -12.16 -2.60 -4.41
C PHE A 109 -13.40 -1.68 -4.26
N GLU A 110 -14.23 -1.54 -5.29
CA GLU A 110 -15.49 -0.78 -5.21
C GLU A 110 -16.65 -1.64 -4.73
N ASN A 111 -16.62 -2.95 -5.04
CA ASN A 111 -17.66 -3.91 -4.68
C ASN A 111 -17.20 -5.03 -3.72
N SER A 112 -16.00 -4.91 -3.14
CA SER A 112 -15.52 -5.92 -2.18
C SER A 112 -16.34 -5.87 -0.88
N ASP A 113 -17.11 -6.93 -0.64
CA ASP A 113 -17.72 -7.25 0.65
C ASP A 113 -16.62 -7.63 1.65
N VAL A 114 -16.22 -6.69 2.49
CA VAL A 114 -15.31 -6.96 3.60
C VAL A 114 -16.06 -6.70 4.89
N GLU A 115 -16.49 -7.79 5.53
CA GLU A 115 -16.96 -7.81 6.91
C GLU A 115 -15.91 -7.26 7.91
#